data_AF-A0AAN6Q1X6-F1
#
_entry.id   AF-A0AAN6Q1X6-F1
#
_cell.length_a   1.000
_cell.length_b   1.000
_cell.length_c   1.000
_cell.angle_alpha   90.00
_cell.angle_beta   90.00
_cell.angle_gamma   90.00
#
_symmetry.space_group_name_H-M   'P 1'
#
loop_
_entity.id
_entity.type
_entity.pdbx_description
1 polymer ?
#
loop_
_entity_poly.entity_id
_entity_poly.type
_entity_poly.pdbx_seq_one_letter_code
_entity_poly.pdbx_strand_id
1 'polypeptide(L)'
;MLNRRSISALLAGAAVTSACTIPGGTLPNNIAEPFRAQVQNASRPDVHNKYMNLLEAGGGDHHLFIGPVGVPTFDLTLVDGVINHVPNGVRAVIGGEFSEIDHTTKLFMTGRGDYRAIFQPTYACNPDTDELQIELEFVMWQNEPVGGHICVRHAFDGSHEFRYSPPGNTLIDVDRECIKVTLVVIPTDGLPPQSTTLSTSTVPATSSPAGTTTTTTTSTTSTSATATSTADPSDLFTDMTAQGFRFLGCAPEERWTSDGAFRTLSGAMESSDDMTNERCTAFCEARGFAYAGSEWRRECWCGNSFAETRRPATTVASLALCDYRCTGDQAQFCGGDAWLSLYEKCAAGAPCENVVFTVDLFKQTIAKNPVVVLDAFATWCGPCKAIAPQVARWAQDDKYKGKTYFAKFDVDAVPDLAQELGIRAMPTFIFFKNGEKVEEFLGANPPALEAMLIKHNPEKAENMDAAEAAMAADKVEAPKNE
;
A
#
# COMPACT_ATOMS: atom_id res chain seq x y z
N MET A 1 -7.40 11.46 -80.24
CA MET A 1 -5.96 11.36 -79.89
C MET A 1 -5.92 11.04 -78.39
N LEU A 2 -6.03 9.78 -77.97
CA LEU A 2 -4.93 8.83 -77.71
C LEU A 2 -3.69 9.45 -77.03
N ASN A 3 -3.50 9.20 -75.73
CA ASN A 3 -2.34 8.48 -75.15
C ASN A 3 -2.52 8.39 -73.61
N ARG A 4 -2.82 7.27 -72.96
CA ARG A 4 -2.01 6.06 -72.63
C ARG A 4 -0.77 6.28 -71.74
N ARG A 5 -0.88 5.67 -70.54
CA ARG A 5 0.15 5.00 -69.70
C ARG A 5 1.13 5.97 -68.98
N SER A 6 1.33 5.87 -67.67
CA SER A 6 1.77 4.66 -66.97
C SER A 6 1.27 4.57 -65.52
N ILE A 7 0.78 3.37 -65.18
CA ILE A 7 0.61 2.88 -63.81
C ILE A 7 2.02 2.52 -63.32
N SER A 8 2.58 3.30 -62.39
CA SER A 8 3.73 2.85 -61.62
C SER A 8 3.22 1.96 -60.50
N ALA A 9 3.34 0.66 -60.71
CA ALA A 9 3.29 -0.34 -59.66
C ALA A 9 4.45 -0.06 -58.69
N LEU A 10 4.17 0.51 -57.52
CA LEU A 10 5.06 0.32 -56.38
C LEU A 10 4.93 -1.15 -55.98
N LEU A 11 6.01 -1.90 -56.22
CA LEU A 11 6.21 -3.20 -55.63
C LEU A 11 6.10 -3.05 -54.11
N ALA A 12 5.02 -3.56 -53.53
CA ALA A 12 5.05 -4.00 -52.15
C ALA A 12 6.03 -5.18 -52.10
N GLY A 13 7.29 -4.87 -51.80
CA GLY A 13 8.19 -5.87 -51.24
C GLY A 13 7.57 -6.29 -49.92
N ALA A 14 6.81 -7.38 -49.92
CA ALA A 14 6.47 -8.08 -48.70
C ALA A 14 7.81 -8.52 -48.10
N ALA A 15 8.30 -7.73 -47.13
CA ALA A 15 9.32 -8.20 -46.23
C ALA A 15 8.72 -9.45 -45.58
N VAL A 16 9.25 -10.62 -45.95
CA VAL A 16 9.05 -11.84 -45.18
C VAL A 16 9.75 -11.55 -43.86
N THR A 17 9.00 -11.06 -42.88
CA THR A 17 9.48 -10.90 -41.51
C THR A 17 9.87 -12.29 -41.05
N SER A 18 11.16 -12.49 -40.80
CA SER A 18 11.69 -13.76 -40.36
C SER A 18 11.23 -14.01 -38.93
N ALA A 19 10.06 -14.61 -38.78
CA ALA A 19 9.61 -15.12 -37.49
C ALA A 19 10.69 -16.04 -36.90
N CYS A 20 10.88 -15.94 -35.58
CA CYS A 20 11.77 -16.82 -34.84
C CYS A 20 11.49 -18.31 -35.16
N THR A 21 12.52 -19.15 -35.02
CA THR A 21 12.31 -20.60 -35.13
C THR A 21 11.72 -21.12 -33.82
N ILE A 22 10.44 -21.49 -33.84
CA ILE A 22 9.76 -22.08 -32.68
C ILE A 22 10.25 -23.52 -32.47
N PRO A 23 10.78 -23.86 -31.28
CA PRO A 23 11.16 -25.24 -30.96
C PRO A 23 9.95 -26.20 -31.03
N GLY A 24 10.17 -27.41 -31.50
CA GLY A 24 9.16 -28.47 -31.42
C GLY A 24 9.01 -29.01 -29.99
N GLY A 25 7.77 -29.37 -29.61
CA GLY A 25 7.44 -29.97 -28.32
C GLY A 25 6.53 -29.08 -27.45
N THR A 26 6.06 -29.63 -26.34
CA THR A 26 5.21 -28.92 -25.37
C THR A 26 6.03 -28.51 -24.15
N LEU A 27 5.86 -27.28 -23.68
CA LEU A 27 6.42 -26.85 -22.41
C LEU A 27 5.66 -27.48 -21.23
N PRO A 28 6.32 -27.74 -20.09
CA PRO A 28 5.61 -28.16 -18.89
C PRO A 28 4.65 -27.07 -18.43
N ASN A 29 3.55 -27.46 -17.79
CA ASN A 29 2.62 -26.54 -17.14
C ASN A 29 3.13 -26.00 -15.79
N ASN A 30 4.42 -26.17 -15.51
CA ASN A 30 5.09 -25.72 -14.29
C ASN A 30 6.28 -24.84 -14.67
N ILE A 31 6.37 -23.65 -14.06
CA ILE A 31 7.50 -22.73 -14.13
C ILE A 31 7.86 -22.40 -12.68
N ALA A 32 8.88 -23.09 -12.17
CA ALA A 32 9.30 -22.96 -10.78
C ALA A 32 10.12 -21.69 -10.54
N GLU A 33 10.87 -21.25 -11.56
CA GLU A 33 11.67 -20.04 -11.46
C GLU A 33 10.76 -18.80 -11.42
N PRO A 34 11.06 -17.83 -10.53
CA PRO A 34 10.34 -16.57 -10.47
C PRO A 34 10.32 -15.84 -11.81
N PHE A 35 9.16 -15.32 -12.17
CA PHE A 35 9.00 -14.48 -13.35
C PHE A 35 8.10 -13.29 -13.05
N ARG A 36 8.09 -12.35 -13.99
CA ARG A 36 7.04 -11.34 -14.11
C ARG A 36 6.28 -11.52 -15.41
N ALA A 37 4.98 -11.25 -15.39
CA ALA A 37 4.17 -11.31 -16.59
C ALA A 37 4.19 -9.95 -17.31
N GLN A 38 4.67 -9.94 -18.55
CA GLN A 38 4.50 -8.81 -19.46
C GLN A 38 3.25 -9.03 -20.30
N VAL A 39 2.52 -7.96 -20.59
CA VAL A 39 1.34 -7.96 -21.43
C VAL A 39 1.71 -7.49 -22.83
N GLN A 40 1.29 -8.22 -23.85
CA GLN A 40 1.53 -7.87 -25.25
C GLN A 40 0.25 -7.81 -26.07
N ASN A 41 0.14 -6.74 -26.86
CA ASN A 41 -0.79 -6.59 -27.98
C ASN A 41 -0.24 -5.47 -28.87
N ALA A 42 0.49 -5.82 -29.94
CA ALA A 42 1.18 -4.85 -30.79
C ALA A 42 0.25 -3.81 -31.44
N SER A 43 -1.04 -4.14 -31.60
CA SER A 43 -2.07 -3.22 -32.11
C SER A 43 -2.56 -2.22 -31.05
N ARG A 44 -2.17 -2.38 -29.78
CA ARG A 44 -2.63 -1.59 -28.63
C ARG A 44 -1.45 -1.08 -27.78
N PRO A 45 -0.79 0.00 -28.22
CA PRO A 45 0.40 0.55 -27.56
C PRO A 45 0.18 0.99 -26.10
N ASP A 46 -1.06 1.27 -25.73
CA ASP A 46 -1.49 1.64 -24.38
C ASP A 46 -1.26 0.54 -23.34
N VAL A 47 -1.35 -0.73 -23.76
CA VAL A 47 -1.17 -1.91 -22.88
C VAL A 47 0.02 -2.78 -23.28
N HIS A 48 0.53 -2.63 -24.50
CA HIS A 48 1.66 -3.41 -25.02
C HIS A 48 2.95 -3.15 -24.24
N ASN A 49 3.67 -4.23 -23.95
CA ASN A 49 4.94 -4.26 -23.23
C ASN A 49 4.87 -3.70 -21.80
N LYS A 50 3.66 -3.61 -21.23
CA LYS A 50 3.45 -3.24 -19.83
C LYS A 50 3.46 -4.48 -18.93
N TYR A 51 3.71 -4.29 -17.64
CA TYR A 51 3.80 -5.40 -16.69
C TYR A 51 2.52 -5.55 -15.87
N MET A 52 2.26 -6.78 -15.47
CA MET A 52 1.21 -7.13 -14.53
C MET A 52 1.63 -6.71 -13.11
N ASN A 53 0.79 -5.90 -12.49
CA ASN A 53 0.91 -5.46 -11.10
C ASN A 53 -0.14 -6.15 -10.22
N LEU A 54 0.17 -6.24 -8.94
CA LEU A 54 -0.68 -6.80 -7.90
C LEU A 54 -1.07 -5.70 -6.90
N LEU A 55 -2.37 -5.47 -6.72
CA LEU A 55 -2.88 -4.51 -5.75
C LEU A 55 -3.65 -5.25 -4.67
N GLU A 56 -3.27 -5.11 -3.40
CA GLU A 56 -4.05 -5.69 -2.30
C GLU A 56 -5.41 -4.98 -2.21
N ALA A 57 -6.49 -5.74 -2.39
CA ALA A 57 -7.87 -5.25 -2.40
C ALA A 57 -8.60 -5.49 -1.06
N GLY A 58 -7.93 -6.13 -0.10
CA GLY A 58 -8.48 -6.54 1.18
C GLY A 58 -9.23 -7.88 1.11
N GLY A 59 -9.54 -8.46 2.28
CA GLY A 59 -10.25 -9.74 2.34
C GLY A 59 -9.46 -10.96 1.82
N GLY A 60 -8.13 -10.81 1.70
CA GLY A 60 -7.23 -11.80 1.11
C GLY A 60 -7.20 -11.79 -0.42
N ASP A 61 -7.87 -10.82 -1.04
CA ASP A 61 -7.91 -10.66 -2.49
C ASP A 61 -6.88 -9.64 -2.95
N HIS A 62 -6.26 -9.93 -4.08
CA HIS A 62 -5.33 -9.08 -4.75
C HIS A 62 -5.77 -8.90 -6.20
N HIS A 63 -6.08 -7.69 -6.58
CA HIS A 63 -6.45 -7.37 -7.95
C HIS A 63 -5.21 -7.35 -8.85
N LEU A 64 -5.40 -7.81 -10.09
CA LEU A 64 -4.38 -7.73 -11.13
C LEU A 64 -4.66 -6.51 -12.00
N PHE A 65 -3.62 -5.72 -12.28
CA PHE A 65 -3.72 -4.53 -13.11
C PHE A 65 -2.53 -4.34 -14.04
N ILE A 66 -2.73 -3.57 -15.11
CA ILE A 66 -1.70 -2.87 -15.86
C ILE A 66 -1.84 -1.39 -15.55
N GLY A 67 -0.79 -0.69 -15.13
CA GLY A 67 -0.86 0.76 -14.91
C GLY A 67 -0.10 1.18 -13.66
N PRO A 68 -0.24 2.44 -13.20
CA PRO A 68 0.52 2.95 -12.06
C PRO A 68 0.10 2.33 -10.71
N VAL A 69 -0.99 1.55 -10.71
CA VAL A 69 -1.58 0.97 -9.50
C VAL A 69 -1.02 -0.43 -9.23
N GLY A 70 -0.95 -0.78 -7.95
CA GLY A 70 -0.42 -2.06 -7.50
C GLY A 70 1.10 -2.13 -7.58
N VAL A 71 1.67 -3.13 -6.91
CA VAL A 71 3.11 -3.41 -6.95
C VAL A 71 3.45 -4.26 -8.16
N PRO A 72 4.53 -3.99 -8.89
CA PRO A 72 4.94 -4.87 -9.97
C PRO A 72 5.27 -6.27 -9.42
N THR A 73 4.77 -7.30 -10.11
CA THR A 73 5.02 -8.69 -9.73
C THR A 73 6.38 -9.13 -10.28
N PHE A 74 7.23 -9.74 -9.44
CA PHE A 74 8.57 -10.22 -9.86
C PHE A 74 8.85 -11.68 -9.42
N ASP A 75 7.85 -12.26 -8.77
CA ASP A 75 7.89 -13.46 -7.94
C ASP A 75 6.71 -14.38 -8.28
N LEU A 76 6.22 -14.27 -9.51
CA LEU A 76 5.20 -15.19 -10.01
C LEU A 76 5.84 -16.54 -10.31
N THR A 77 5.09 -17.59 -10.03
CA THR A 77 5.40 -18.96 -10.46
C THR A 77 4.19 -19.56 -11.15
N LEU A 78 4.42 -20.60 -11.94
CA LEU A 78 3.34 -21.37 -12.55
C LEU A 78 3.35 -22.77 -11.94
N VAL A 79 2.25 -23.16 -11.30
CA VAL A 79 2.10 -24.49 -10.70
C VAL A 79 0.83 -25.13 -11.25
N ASP A 80 0.99 -26.25 -11.95
CA ASP A 80 -0.10 -26.98 -12.62
C ASP A 80 -0.97 -26.07 -13.51
N GLY A 81 -0.34 -25.14 -14.21
CA GLY A 81 -1.00 -24.16 -15.08
C GLY A 81 -1.62 -22.98 -14.35
N VAL A 82 -1.53 -22.88 -13.02
CA VAL A 82 -2.05 -21.73 -12.26
C VAL A 82 -0.92 -20.76 -11.95
N ILE A 83 -1.13 -19.46 -12.22
CA ILE A 83 -0.19 -18.41 -11.81
C ILE A 83 -0.32 -18.19 -10.31
N ASN A 84 0.79 -18.26 -9.57
CA ASN A 84 0.87 -18.07 -8.14
C ASN A 84 1.79 -16.90 -7.79
N HIS A 85 1.56 -16.25 -6.67
CA HIS A 85 2.46 -15.25 -6.08
C HIS A 85 2.84 -15.75 -4.68
N VAL A 86 3.98 -16.45 -4.61
CA VAL A 86 4.37 -17.22 -3.42
C VAL A 86 4.47 -16.37 -2.15
N PRO A 87 5.07 -15.16 -2.16
CA PRO A 87 5.19 -14.35 -0.94
C PRO A 87 3.88 -13.93 -0.30
N ASN A 88 2.81 -13.82 -1.10
CA ASN A 88 1.46 -13.47 -0.62
C ASN A 88 0.56 -14.71 -0.47
N GLY A 89 1.01 -15.90 -0.90
CA GLY A 89 0.22 -17.13 -0.85
C GLY A 89 -1.06 -17.11 -1.69
N VAL A 90 -1.11 -16.26 -2.71
CA VAL A 90 -2.30 -16.07 -3.57
C VAL A 90 -2.08 -16.65 -4.96
N ARG A 91 -3.18 -16.97 -5.65
CA ARG A 91 -3.17 -17.60 -6.98
C ARG A 91 -4.27 -17.06 -7.87
N ALA A 92 -4.03 -17.06 -9.18
CA ALA A 92 -4.92 -16.50 -10.18
C ALA A 92 -6.25 -17.29 -10.28
N VAL A 93 -7.34 -16.56 -10.15
CA VAL A 93 -8.72 -17.06 -10.15
C VAL A 93 -9.60 -16.14 -10.99
N ILE A 94 -10.68 -16.69 -11.52
CA ILE A 94 -11.71 -15.92 -12.22
C ILE A 94 -12.99 -16.00 -11.38
N GLY A 95 -13.58 -14.84 -11.09
CA GLY A 95 -14.79 -14.76 -10.27
C GLY A 95 -14.99 -13.40 -9.62
N GLY A 96 -15.88 -13.34 -8.63
CA GLY A 96 -16.11 -12.17 -7.77
C GLY A 96 -16.85 -10.99 -8.42
N GLU A 97 -16.62 -10.72 -9.70
CA GLU A 97 -17.17 -9.56 -10.39
C GLU A 97 -17.42 -9.84 -11.88
N PHE A 98 -18.68 -10.16 -12.21
CA PHE A 98 -19.18 -10.33 -13.58
C PHE A 98 -19.76 -9.02 -14.10
N SER A 99 -19.59 -8.75 -15.40
CA SER A 99 -20.23 -7.62 -16.07
C SER A 99 -21.21 -8.11 -17.12
N GLU A 100 -22.47 -7.72 -16.97
CA GLU A 100 -23.53 -8.02 -17.93
C GLU A 100 -23.39 -7.25 -19.26
N ILE A 101 -22.60 -6.18 -19.29
CA ILE A 101 -22.46 -5.30 -20.47
C ILE A 101 -21.60 -5.97 -21.54
N ASP A 102 -20.43 -6.48 -21.15
CA ASP A 102 -19.44 -7.08 -22.04
C ASP A 102 -19.27 -8.60 -21.82
N HIS A 103 -20.07 -9.20 -20.93
CA HIS A 103 -19.98 -10.61 -20.52
C HIS A 103 -18.58 -11.04 -20.06
N THR A 104 -17.83 -10.13 -19.44
CA THR A 104 -16.52 -10.45 -18.87
C THR A 104 -16.59 -10.68 -17.36
N THR A 105 -15.69 -11.52 -16.86
CA THR A 105 -15.53 -11.78 -15.41
C THR A 105 -14.13 -11.38 -14.97
N LYS A 106 -13.98 -10.80 -13.78
CA LYS A 106 -12.68 -10.38 -13.25
C LYS A 106 -11.71 -11.54 -13.07
N LEU A 107 -10.46 -11.31 -13.46
CA LEU A 107 -9.30 -12.12 -13.11
C LEU A 107 -8.55 -11.43 -11.96
N PHE A 108 -8.39 -12.12 -10.84
CA PHE A 108 -7.69 -11.61 -9.65
C PHE A 108 -6.92 -12.74 -8.97
N MET A 109 -6.19 -12.45 -7.89
CA MET A 109 -5.51 -13.47 -7.10
C MET A 109 -6.07 -13.54 -5.69
N THR A 110 -6.18 -14.74 -5.14
CA THR A 110 -6.63 -14.94 -3.76
C THR A 110 -6.08 -16.23 -3.16
N GLY A 111 -6.01 -16.29 -1.83
CA GLY A 111 -5.70 -17.52 -1.09
C GLY A 111 -6.90 -18.47 -0.96
N ARG A 112 -8.09 -18.03 -1.38
CA ARG A 112 -9.38 -18.73 -1.21
C ARG A 112 -9.69 -19.79 -2.28
N GLY A 113 -10.72 -20.59 -2.01
CA GLY A 113 -11.11 -21.77 -2.79
C GLY A 113 -11.69 -21.51 -4.19
N ASP A 114 -11.63 -20.29 -4.72
CA ASP A 114 -12.23 -19.88 -6.00
C ASP A 114 -11.71 -20.68 -7.22
N TYR A 115 -12.47 -20.67 -8.32
CA TYR A 115 -12.10 -21.41 -9.53
C TYR A 115 -10.88 -20.78 -10.22
N ARG A 116 -9.90 -21.63 -10.54
CA ARG A 116 -8.60 -21.19 -11.08
C ARG A 116 -8.68 -20.76 -12.54
N ALA A 117 -7.83 -19.81 -12.90
CA ALA A 117 -7.45 -19.56 -14.29
C ALA A 117 -6.31 -20.52 -14.66
N ILE A 118 -6.52 -21.35 -15.68
CA ILE A 118 -5.54 -22.35 -16.12
C ILE A 118 -4.86 -21.86 -17.40
N PHE A 119 -3.53 -21.92 -17.40
CA PHE A 119 -2.65 -21.52 -18.48
C PHE A 119 -1.72 -22.66 -18.90
N GLN A 120 -1.36 -22.68 -20.17
CA GLN A 120 -0.37 -23.58 -20.74
C GLN A 120 0.77 -22.76 -21.35
N PRO A 121 2.01 -22.94 -20.89
CA PRO A 121 3.15 -22.30 -21.53
C PRO A 121 3.32 -22.79 -22.97
N THR A 122 3.59 -21.87 -23.88
CA THR A 122 3.91 -22.14 -25.29
C THR A 122 5.07 -21.28 -25.75
N TYR A 123 5.81 -21.76 -26.74
CA TYR A 123 6.85 -20.96 -27.40
C TYR A 123 6.19 -20.06 -28.46
N ALA A 124 6.60 -18.80 -28.49
CA ALA A 124 6.17 -17.84 -29.49
C ALA A 124 7.31 -16.90 -29.87
N CYS A 125 7.12 -16.14 -30.95
CA CYS A 125 8.06 -15.10 -31.35
C CYS A 125 7.56 -13.76 -30.82
N ASN A 126 8.47 -13.01 -30.20
CA ASN A 126 8.20 -11.65 -29.79
C ASN A 126 7.83 -10.80 -31.02
N PRO A 127 6.68 -10.10 -31.01
CA PRO A 127 6.19 -9.37 -32.18
C PRO A 127 7.02 -8.13 -32.52
N ASP A 128 7.87 -7.65 -31.60
CA ASP A 128 8.71 -6.47 -31.80
C ASP A 128 10.16 -6.81 -32.19
N THR A 129 10.69 -7.90 -31.62
CA THR A 129 12.11 -8.24 -31.73
C THR A 129 12.38 -9.51 -32.53
N ASP A 130 11.34 -10.28 -32.88
CA ASP A 130 11.46 -11.63 -33.44
C ASP A 130 12.30 -12.59 -32.58
N GLU A 131 12.51 -12.27 -31.29
CA GLU A 131 13.19 -13.16 -30.35
C GLU A 131 12.24 -14.24 -29.83
N LEU A 132 12.78 -15.42 -29.51
CA LEU A 132 11.99 -16.50 -28.93
C LEU A 132 11.55 -16.12 -27.50
N GLN A 133 10.27 -16.26 -27.20
CA GLN A 133 9.69 -16.00 -25.87
C GLN A 133 8.76 -17.14 -25.42
N ILE A 134 8.39 -17.14 -24.14
CA ILE A 134 7.38 -18.03 -23.57
C ILE A 134 6.11 -17.23 -23.31
N GLU A 135 5.00 -17.67 -23.87
CA GLU A 135 3.66 -17.13 -23.63
C GLU A 135 2.88 -18.05 -22.69
N LEU A 136 2.02 -17.46 -21.85
CA LEU A 136 1.04 -18.18 -21.06
C LEU A 136 -0.29 -18.17 -21.82
N GLU A 137 -0.53 -19.23 -22.59
CA GLU A 137 -1.80 -19.40 -23.30
C GLU A 137 -2.89 -19.74 -22.29
N PHE A 138 -3.98 -18.97 -22.27
CA PHE A 138 -5.13 -19.28 -21.43
C PHE A 138 -5.88 -20.51 -21.98
N VAL A 139 -6.06 -21.51 -21.13
CA VAL A 139 -6.72 -22.78 -21.49
C VAL A 139 -8.19 -22.74 -21.09
N MET A 140 -8.46 -22.48 -19.81
CA MET A 140 -9.83 -22.51 -19.28
C MET A 140 -9.96 -21.79 -17.94
N TRP A 141 -11.18 -21.37 -17.65
CA TRP A 141 -11.65 -21.14 -16.29
C TRP A 141 -12.10 -22.48 -15.72
N GLN A 142 -11.57 -22.88 -14.56
CA GLN A 142 -11.85 -24.18 -13.96
C GLN A 142 -13.36 -24.42 -13.82
N ASN A 143 -13.81 -25.61 -14.25
CA ASN A 143 -15.22 -26.06 -14.30
C ASN A 143 -16.13 -25.32 -15.28
N GLU A 144 -15.59 -24.44 -16.11
CA GLU A 144 -16.30 -23.80 -17.22
C GLU A 144 -15.89 -24.42 -18.57
N PRO A 145 -16.64 -24.15 -19.67
CA PRO A 145 -16.25 -24.58 -21.00
C PRO A 145 -14.82 -24.13 -21.35
N VAL A 146 -14.07 -25.02 -22.00
CA VAL A 146 -12.69 -24.76 -22.45
C VAL A 146 -12.66 -23.61 -23.46
N GLY A 147 -11.64 -22.77 -23.35
CA GLY A 147 -11.39 -21.64 -24.25
C GLY A 147 -11.79 -20.30 -23.66
N GLY A 148 -11.99 -19.32 -24.55
CA GLY A 148 -12.10 -17.91 -24.19
C GLY A 148 -10.73 -17.22 -24.27
N HIS A 149 -10.58 -16.09 -23.62
CA HIS A 149 -9.30 -15.38 -23.55
C HIS A 149 -9.22 -14.44 -22.35
N ILE A 150 -7.98 -14.13 -21.96
CA ILE A 150 -7.70 -13.03 -21.05
C ILE A 150 -7.64 -11.71 -21.83
N CYS A 151 -8.23 -10.69 -21.24
CA CYS A 151 -8.19 -9.33 -21.73
C CYS A 151 -7.92 -8.37 -20.57
N VAL A 152 -7.63 -7.13 -20.91
CA VAL A 152 -7.55 -6.03 -19.95
C VAL A 152 -8.53 -4.94 -20.30
N ARG A 153 -9.12 -4.33 -19.28
CA ARG A 153 -10.17 -3.34 -19.43
C ARG A 153 -9.81 -2.07 -18.68
N HIS A 154 -9.97 -0.92 -19.32
CA HIS A 154 -9.70 0.37 -18.70
C HIS A 154 -10.52 0.56 -17.42
N ALA A 155 -9.84 0.95 -16.35
CA ALA A 155 -10.42 1.33 -15.07
C ALA A 155 -10.43 2.86 -14.92
N PHE A 156 -11.34 3.40 -14.10
CA PHE A 156 -11.56 4.85 -13.97
C PHE A 156 -10.35 5.63 -13.45
N ASP A 157 -9.30 4.93 -13.01
CA ASP A 157 -8.06 5.47 -12.47
C ASP A 157 -6.87 5.46 -13.46
N GLY A 158 -7.13 5.15 -14.73
CA GLY A 158 -6.10 5.07 -15.77
C GLY A 158 -5.29 3.77 -15.76
N SER A 159 -5.61 2.82 -14.89
CA SER A 159 -5.12 1.45 -14.98
C SER A 159 -6.01 0.59 -15.88
N HIS A 160 -5.60 -0.65 -16.13
CA HIS A 160 -6.41 -1.66 -16.78
C HIS A 160 -6.51 -2.90 -15.90
N GLU A 161 -7.72 -3.29 -15.53
CA GLU A 161 -7.95 -4.53 -14.77
C GLU A 161 -7.93 -5.75 -15.69
N PHE A 162 -7.48 -6.90 -15.19
CA PHE A 162 -7.55 -8.15 -15.94
C PHE A 162 -8.94 -8.77 -15.86
N ARG A 163 -9.40 -9.28 -17.00
CA ARG A 163 -10.71 -9.90 -17.19
C ARG A 163 -10.58 -11.17 -18.02
N TYR A 164 -11.55 -12.05 -17.88
CA TYR A 164 -11.78 -13.20 -18.74
C TYR A 164 -13.01 -12.95 -19.61
N SER A 165 -12.90 -13.23 -20.90
CA SER A 165 -14.02 -13.25 -21.85
C SER A 165 -14.28 -14.69 -22.32
N PRO A 166 -15.52 -15.18 -22.23
CA PRO A 166 -15.84 -16.56 -22.59
C PRO A 166 -15.76 -16.85 -24.10
N PRO A 167 -15.68 -18.14 -24.50
CA PRO A 167 -15.69 -18.55 -25.89
C PRO A 167 -16.90 -17.98 -26.65
N GLY A 168 -16.68 -17.42 -27.84
CA GLY A 168 -17.74 -16.92 -28.70
C GLY A 168 -18.42 -15.63 -28.20
N ASN A 169 -17.89 -14.97 -27.17
CA ASN A 169 -18.40 -13.68 -26.74
C ASN A 169 -18.27 -12.63 -27.86
N THR A 170 -19.36 -11.90 -28.10
CA THR A 170 -19.45 -10.84 -29.12
C THR A 170 -19.88 -9.50 -28.54
N LEU A 171 -20.13 -9.43 -27.23
CA LEU A 171 -20.52 -8.21 -26.54
C LEU A 171 -19.30 -7.35 -26.23
N ILE A 172 -19.47 -6.03 -26.34
CA ILE A 172 -18.42 -5.04 -26.15
C ILE A 172 -18.99 -3.88 -25.33
N ASP A 173 -18.33 -3.54 -24.22
CA ASP A 173 -18.49 -2.27 -23.53
C ASP A 173 -17.65 -1.23 -24.32
N VAL A 174 -18.31 -0.33 -25.03
CA VAL A 174 -17.65 0.64 -25.92
C VAL A 174 -16.82 1.67 -25.16
N ASP A 175 -17.12 1.90 -23.88
CA ASP A 175 -16.42 2.86 -23.03
C ASP A 175 -15.26 2.18 -22.29
N ARG A 176 -15.33 0.87 -22.10
CA ARG A 176 -14.32 0.06 -21.41
C ARG A 176 -14.12 -1.26 -22.13
N GLU A 177 -13.57 -1.17 -23.33
CA GLU A 177 -13.31 -2.35 -24.16
C GLU A 177 -12.44 -3.38 -23.41
N CYS A 178 -12.81 -4.66 -23.51
CA CYS A 178 -11.99 -5.79 -23.08
C CYS A 178 -10.94 -6.08 -24.16
N ILE A 179 -9.77 -5.47 -23.98
CA ILE A 179 -8.66 -5.53 -24.92
C ILE A 179 -7.99 -6.89 -24.78
N LYS A 180 -8.15 -7.78 -25.77
CA LYS A 180 -7.46 -9.09 -25.76
C LYS A 180 -5.95 -8.90 -25.64
N VAL A 181 -5.30 -9.66 -24.76
CA VAL A 181 -3.86 -9.58 -24.56
C VAL A 181 -3.21 -10.95 -24.47
N THR A 182 -1.91 -10.98 -24.77
CA THR A 182 -1.01 -12.10 -24.51
C THR A 182 -0.24 -11.85 -23.22
N LEU A 183 -0.08 -12.89 -22.40
CA LEU A 183 0.80 -12.86 -21.23
C LEU A 183 2.12 -13.53 -21.58
N VAL A 184 3.23 -12.81 -21.40
CA VAL A 184 4.59 -13.28 -21.67
C VAL A 184 5.35 -13.45 -20.36
N VAL A 185 6.02 -14.58 -20.22
CA VAL A 185 6.90 -14.87 -19.09
C VAL A 185 8.21 -14.15 -19.31
N ILE A 186 8.52 -13.18 -18.43
CA ILE A 186 9.82 -12.53 -18.38
C ILE A 186 10.55 -13.08 -17.14
N PRO A 187 11.58 -13.93 -17.33
CA PRO A 187 12.41 -14.40 -16.23
C PRO A 187 12.99 -13.23 -15.45
N THR A 188 13.10 -13.36 -14.13
CA THR A 188 13.76 -12.34 -13.31
C THR A 188 15.26 -12.56 -13.15
N ASP A 189 15.77 -13.68 -13.67
CA ASP A 189 17.19 -13.97 -13.76
C ASP A 189 17.87 -13.08 -14.83
N GLY A 190 18.74 -12.18 -14.38
CA GLY A 190 19.47 -11.23 -15.24
C GLY A 190 19.29 -9.75 -14.87
N LEU A 191 18.36 -9.42 -13.97
CA LEU A 191 18.51 -8.23 -13.14
C LEU A 191 19.65 -8.50 -12.14
N PRO A 192 20.54 -7.53 -11.83
CA PRO A 192 21.70 -7.81 -11.01
C PRO A 192 21.26 -8.45 -9.69
N PRO A 193 21.81 -9.61 -9.29
CA PRO A 193 21.68 -10.03 -7.91
C PRO A 193 22.34 -8.93 -7.09
N GLN A 194 21.62 -8.30 -6.18
CA GLN A 194 22.30 -7.63 -5.08
C GLN A 194 22.89 -8.74 -4.19
N SER A 195 24.05 -9.26 -4.59
CA SER A 195 24.90 -10.06 -3.73
C SER A 195 25.49 -9.15 -2.66
N THR A 196 24.87 -9.22 -1.50
CA THR A 196 25.55 -9.52 -0.23
C THR A 196 27.01 -9.93 -0.42
N THR A 197 27.92 -8.97 -0.28
CA THR A 197 29.35 -9.23 -0.11
C THR A 197 29.83 -8.48 1.12
N LEU A 198 29.92 -9.19 2.24
CA LEU A 198 30.84 -8.87 3.33
C LEU A 198 31.49 -10.18 3.80
N SER A 199 32.58 -10.50 3.09
CA SER A 199 33.86 -10.96 3.61
C SER A 199 33.87 -11.95 4.79
N THR A 200 33.98 -13.24 4.47
CA THR A 200 34.50 -14.27 5.38
C THR A 200 36.03 -14.31 5.30
N SER A 201 36.68 -13.82 6.35
CA SER A 201 38.10 -14.10 6.63
C SER A 201 38.20 -15.40 7.43
N THR A 202 38.90 -16.38 6.88
CA THR A 202 39.20 -17.67 7.50
C THR A 202 40.39 -17.56 8.46
N VAL A 203 40.25 -18.05 9.70
CA VAL A 203 41.36 -18.44 10.59
C VAL A 203 40.91 -19.70 11.35
N PRO A 204 41.79 -20.69 11.61
CA PRO A 204 41.36 -22.09 11.79
C PRO A 204 41.22 -22.53 13.25
N ALA A 205 40.74 -23.78 13.40
CA ALA A 205 41.13 -24.78 14.42
C ALA A 205 40.13 -25.12 15.56
N THR A 206 39.60 -26.36 15.45
CA THR A 206 39.81 -27.48 16.39
C THR A 206 39.06 -27.54 17.73
N SER A 207 38.28 -28.63 17.83
CA SER A 207 37.81 -29.45 18.98
C SER A 207 37.93 -28.99 20.45
N SER A 208 36.82 -29.16 21.17
CA SER A 208 36.72 -29.46 22.63
C SER A 208 37.52 -30.71 23.08
N PRO A 209 37.66 -31.04 24.39
CA PRO A 209 37.45 -30.27 25.64
C PRO A 209 38.57 -30.49 26.72
N ALA A 210 38.32 -29.96 27.93
CA ALA A 210 38.73 -30.44 29.27
C ALA A 210 39.84 -29.68 30.04
N GLY A 211 39.54 -29.41 31.33
CA GLY A 211 40.49 -29.60 32.43
C GLY A 211 40.97 -28.37 33.23
N THR A 212 40.41 -28.22 34.43
CA THR A 212 41.15 -27.98 35.70
C THR A 212 41.63 -26.56 36.06
N THR A 213 40.92 -25.99 37.06
CA THR A 213 41.35 -25.29 38.30
C THR A 213 42.46 -24.22 38.26
N THR A 214 42.19 -23.02 38.80
CA THR A 214 42.88 -22.39 39.99
C THR A 214 42.44 -20.92 40.17
N THR A 215 41.71 -20.68 41.27
CA THR A 215 41.72 -19.58 42.26
C THR A 215 41.70 -18.07 41.87
N THR A 216 40.68 -17.39 42.40
CA THR A 216 40.57 -15.98 42.87
C THR A 216 41.13 -14.83 42.02
N THR A 217 40.29 -13.82 41.75
CA THR A 217 40.26 -12.56 42.54
C THR A 217 38.97 -11.79 42.20
N THR A 218 38.27 -11.33 43.23
CA THR A 218 37.10 -10.45 43.15
C THR A 218 37.53 -9.05 42.73
N SER A 219 36.96 -8.52 41.65
CA SER A 219 36.98 -7.09 41.36
C SER A 219 35.68 -6.67 40.68
N THR A 220 34.78 -6.13 41.49
CA THR A 220 33.67 -5.28 41.08
C THR A 220 34.21 -4.07 40.33
N THR A 221 33.92 -3.95 39.03
CA THR A 221 33.85 -2.63 38.38
C THR A 221 32.83 -2.67 37.24
N SER A 222 31.81 -1.85 37.42
CA SER A 222 30.89 -1.33 36.40
C SER A 222 31.61 -0.96 35.12
N THR A 223 31.15 -1.50 33.99
CA THR A 223 31.47 -0.94 32.67
C THR A 223 30.19 -0.87 31.85
N SER A 224 29.84 0.36 31.51
CA SER A 224 28.67 0.81 30.79
C SER A 224 28.48 0.05 29.48
N ALA A 225 27.24 -0.39 29.24
CA ALA A 225 26.79 -0.73 27.90
C ALA A 225 26.72 0.57 27.09
N THR A 226 27.53 0.66 26.05
CA THR A 226 27.42 1.66 24.99
C THR A 226 26.04 1.55 24.35
N ALA A 227 25.18 2.53 24.65
CA ALA A 227 23.93 2.74 23.94
C ALA A 227 24.23 3.01 22.46
N THR A 228 23.52 2.33 21.56
CA THR A 228 23.40 2.75 20.18
C THR A 228 21.92 2.99 19.91
N SER A 229 21.59 4.30 19.94
CA SER A 229 20.50 5.03 19.28
C SER A 229 19.08 4.45 19.33
N THR A 230 18.29 5.05 20.21
CA THR A 230 16.85 5.27 20.08
C THR A 230 16.55 5.99 18.75
N ALA A 231 15.61 5.50 17.94
CA ALA A 231 15.13 6.24 16.77
C ALA A 231 14.33 7.46 17.25
N ASP A 232 14.80 8.64 16.90
CA ASP A 232 14.16 9.92 17.19
C ASP A 232 12.99 10.09 16.20
N PRO A 233 11.78 10.53 16.60
CA PRO A 233 10.71 10.91 15.68
C PRO A 233 11.12 11.91 14.58
N SER A 234 12.24 12.64 14.76
CA SER A 234 12.88 13.43 13.71
C SER A 234 13.37 12.61 12.51
N ASP A 235 13.48 11.29 12.62
CA ASP A 235 13.87 10.40 11.54
C ASP A 235 12.73 10.18 10.52
N LEU A 236 11.49 10.58 10.83
CA LEU A 236 10.29 10.33 10.01
C LEU A 236 9.93 11.47 9.05
N PHE A 237 10.61 12.60 9.13
CA PHE A 237 10.44 13.75 8.23
C PHE A 237 11.71 14.60 8.23
N THR A 238 11.93 15.40 7.19
CA THR A 238 13.09 16.29 7.14
C THR A 238 12.80 17.57 7.91
N ASP A 239 13.61 17.92 8.89
CA ASP A 239 13.48 19.22 9.58
C ASP A 239 13.92 20.36 8.67
N MET A 240 12.95 21.19 8.27
CA MET A 240 13.15 22.32 7.36
C MET A 240 13.10 23.68 8.07
N THR A 241 13.09 23.70 9.40
CA THR A 241 12.88 24.93 10.19
C THR A 241 14.01 25.93 10.00
N ALA A 242 15.24 25.46 9.78
CA ALA A 242 16.40 26.29 9.45
C ALA A 242 16.24 27.02 8.09
N GLN A 243 15.45 26.45 7.17
CA GLN A 243 15.10 27.04 5.88
C GLN A 243 13.79 27.85 5.96
N GLY A 244 13.23 28.05 7.16
CA GLY A 244 12.02 28.84 7.37
C GLY A 244 10.73 28.11 7.00
N PHE A 245 10.75 26.78 6.94
CA PHE A 245 9.56 25.96 6.73
C PHE A 245 9.34 24.99 7.90
N ARG A 246 8.10 24.88 8.37
CA ARG A 246 7.72 23.87 9.36
C ARG A 246 7.01 22.70 8.70
N PHE A 247 7.31 21.49 9.15
CA PHE A 247 6.59 20.29 8.77
C PHE A 247 5.23 20.22 9.45
N LEU A 248 4.16 20.04 8.65
CA LEU A 248 2.79 19.93 9.14
C LEU A 248 2.32 18.48 9.30
N GLY A 249 2.96 17.55 8.60
CA GLY A 249 2.59 16.14 8.59
C GLY A 249 2.42 15.59 7.16
N CYS A 250 1.95 14.36 7.10
CA CYS A 250 1.65 13.68 5.85
C CYS A 250 0.18 13.93 5.46
N ALA A 251 -0.04 14.69 4.39
CA ALA A 251 -1.36 15.08 3.90
C ALA A 251 -1.88 14.10 2.84
N PRO A 252 -3.18 13.74 2.84
CA PRO A 252 -3.74 12.86 1.82
C PRO A 252 -3.96 13.58 0.47
N GLU A 253 -3.48 12.98 -0.62
CA GLU A 253 -3.85 13.33 -2.00
C GLU A 253 -5.15 12.60 -2.40
N GLU A 254 -5.93 13.14 -3.34
CA GLU A 254 -7.33 12.68 -3.49
C GLU A 254 -7.43 11.43 -4.33
N ARG A 255 -8.01 10.39 -3.74
CA ARG A 255 -8.74 9.40 -4.53
C ARG A 255 -10.21 9.26 -4.13
N TRP A 256 -10.65 9.87 -3.01
CA TRP A 256 -11.93 9.51 -2.38
C TRP A 256 -12.71 10.64 -1.67
N THR A 257 -12.41 11.93 -1.88
CA THR A 257 -13.30 13.02 -1.42
C THR A 257 -14.07 13.63 -2.59
N SER A 258 -15.15 14.36 -2.31
CA SER A 258 -16.01 15.01 -3.31
C SER A 258 -15.83 16.53 -3.32
N ASP A 259 -14.65 17.00 -2.93
CA ASP A 259 -14.41 18.38 -2.52
C ASP A 259 -13.56 19.21 -3.48
N GLY A 260 -13.08 18.63 -4.59
CA GLY A 260 -12.54 19.39 -5.70
C GLY A 260 -11.38 18.73 -6.41
N ALA A 261 -10.28 19.47 -6.57
CA ALA A 261 -9.14 19.05 -7.37
C ALA A 261 -8.41 17.87 -6.73
N PHE A 262 -7.96 16.93 -7.57
CA PHE A 262 -7.23 15.71 -7.18
C PHE A 262 -5.99 15.95 -6.29
N ARG A 263 -5.49 17.18 -6.22
CA ARG A 263 -4.23 17.57 -5.57
C ARG A 263 -4.44 18.34 -4.29
N THR A 264 -3.68 18.01 -3.24
CA THR A 264 -3.67 18.76 -1.96
C THR A 264 -3.25 20.21 -2.20
N LEU A 265 -2.19 20.39 -3.01
CA LEU A 265 -1.68 21.69 -3.43
C LEU A 265 -1.84 21.83 -4.95
N SER A 266 -2.49 22.91 -5.38
CA SER A 266 -2.90 23.12 -6.79
C SER A 266 -2.18 24.28 -7.50
N GLY A 267 -1.07 24.75 -6.94
CA GLY A 267 -0.23 25.80 -7.50
C GLY A 267 0.81 25.27 -8.50
N ALA A 268 2.05 25.76 -8.40
CA ALA A 268 3.14 25.30 -9.27
C ALA A 268 3.58 23.86 -8.94
N MET A 269 4.08 23.14 -9.95
CA MET A 269 4.73 21.83 -9.75
C MET A 269 6.07 21.73 -10.48
N GLU A 270 6.95 20.87 -9.96
CA GLU A 270 8.18 20.40 -10.61
C GLU A 270 8.37 18.91 -10.32
N SER A 271 9.05 18.20 -11.23
CA SER A 271 9.54 16.84 -10.99
C SER A 271 11.02 16.76 -11.37
N SER A 272 11.85 16.10 -10.54
CA SER A 272 13.30 16.00 -10.74
C SER A 272 13.86 14.73 -10.10
N ASP A 273 14.86 14.12 -10.73
CA ASP A 273 15.61 13.00 -10.14
C ASP A 273 16.56 13.45 -9.01
N ASP A 274 16.78 14.75 -8.85
CA ASP A 274 17.53 15.33 -7.73
C ASP A 274 16.58 15.96 -6.70
N MET A 275 15.36 15.42 -6.55
CA MET A 275 14.37 16.01 -5.63
C MET A 275 14.77 15.80 -4.17
N THR A 276 14.71 16.88 -3.38
CA THR A 276 14.84 16.88 -1.91
C THR A 276 13.79 17.83 -1.32
N ASN A 277 13.57 17.78 0.00
CA ASN A 277 12.67 18.71 0.67
C ASN A 277 13.19 20.16 0.63
N GLU A 278 14.52 20.36 0.67
CA GLU A 278 15.16 21.67 0.45
C GLU A 278 14.88 22.20 -0.96
N ARG A 279 15.01 21.34 -1.98
CA ARG A 279 14.71 21.74 -3.36
C ARG A 279 13.25 22.15 -3.51
N CYS A 280 12.34 21.36 -2.95
CA CYS A 280 10.91 21.61 -3.09
C CYS A 280 10.48 22.91 -2.38
N THR A 281 10.87 23.09 -1.12
CA THR A 281 10.56 24.31 -0.36
C THR A 281 11.14 25.56 -1.02
N ALA A 282 12.40 25.51 -1.48
CA ALA A 282 13.02 26.62 -2.21
C ALA A 282 12.30 26.94 -3.55
N PHE A 283 11.90 25.90 -4.30
CA PHE A 283 11.16 26.05 -5.56
C PHE A 283 9.82 26.78 -5.36
N CYS A 284 9.07 26.39 -4.33
CA CYS A 284 7.78 26.98 -3.99
C CYS A 284 7.93 28.40 -3.43
N GLU A 285 8.91 28.61 -2.54
CA GLU A 285 9.18 29.93 -1.96
C GLU A 285 9.56 30.95 -3.03
N ALA A 286 10.44 30.60 -3.97
CA ALA A 286 10.88 31.47 -5.06
C ALA A 286 9.71 31.96 -5.94
N ARG A 287 8.57 31.26 -5.88
CA ARG A 287 7.33 31.60 -6.62
C ARG A 287 6.25 32.20 -5.73
N GLY A 288 6.55 32.48 -4.47
CA GLY A 288 5.65 33.15 -3.53
C GLY A 288 4.55 32.27 -2.95
N PHE A 289 4.73 30.94 -2.93
CA PHE A 289 3.77 30.02 -2.31
C PHE A 289 4.02 29.86 -0.81
N ALA A 290 2.92 29.76 -0.04
CA ALA A 290 2.95 29.56 1.41
C ALA A 290 3.20 28.09 1.80
N TYR A 291 2.85 27.14 0.93
CA TYR A 291 2.99 25.71 1.16
C TYR A 291 3.83 25.06 0.08
N ALA A 292 4.60 24.05 0.51
CA ALA A 292 5.38 23.17 -0.34
C ALA A 292 5.13 21.74 0.11
N GLY A 293 5.07 20.80 -0.83
CA GLY A 293 4.97 19.39 -0.50
C GLY A 293 5.62 18.51 -1.53
N SER A 294 6.33 17.50 -1.06
CA SER A 294 6.98 16.51 -1.92
C SER A 294 6.15 15.23 -2.00
N GLU A 295 6.04 14.65 -3.20
CA GLU A 295 5.30 13.42 -3.46
C GLU A 295 6.12 12.47 -4.36
N TRP A 296 5.79 11.18 -4.35
CA TRP A 296 6.30 10.20 -5.31
C TRP A 296 7.83 10.19 -5.48
N ARG A 297 8.58 10.49 -4.41
CA ARG A 297 10.07 10.55 -4.40
C ARG A 297 10.69 11.71 -5.18
N ARG A 298 9.99 12.22 -6.20
CA ARG A 298 10.57 13.10 -7.23
C ARG A 298 9.76 14.35 -7.53
N GLU A 299 8.54 14.44 -7.02
CA GLU A 299 7.63 15.53 -7.32
C GLU A 299 7.63 16.56 -6.21
N CYS A 300 7.44 17.82 -6.60
CA CYS A 300 7.20 18.94 -5.71
C CYS A 300 5.95 19.68 -6.16
N TRP A 301 5.09 19.96 -5.20
CA TRP A 301 3.81 20.63 -5.35
C TRP A 301 3.77 21.87 -4.45
N CYS A 302 3.29 22.99 -4.99
CA CYS A 302 3.20 24.26 -4.27
C CYS A 302 1.75 24.72 -4.15
N GLY A 303 1.43 25.50 -3.13
CA GLY A 303 0.09 26.06 -2.99
C GLY A 303 0.01 27.18 -1.95
N ASN A 304 -1.14 27.84 -1.89
CA ASN A 304 -1.44 28.86 -0.87
C ASN A 304 -2.58 28.45 0.07
N SER A 305 -3.15 27.27 -0.17
CA SER A 305 -4.23 26.69 0.62
C SER A 305 -4.38 25.21 0.24
N PHE A 306 -4.97 24.44 1.14
CA PHE A 306 -5.49 23.09 0.91
C PHE A 306 -6.86 22.97 1.61
N ALA A 307 -7.72 22.04 1.17
CA ALA A 307 -9.02 21.83 1.79
C ALA A 307 -8.89 21.19 3.18
N GLU A 308 -9.84 21.43 4.11
CA GLU A 308 -9.77 20.88 5.49
C GLU A 308 -9.72 19.35 5.51
N THR A 309 -10.31 18.68 4.53
CA THR A 309 -10.23 17.24 4.32
C THR A 309 -8.80 16.74 4.06
N ARG A 310 -7.90 17.63 3.61
CA ARG A 310 -6.48 17.36 3.30
C ARG A 310 -5.54 17.76 4.41
N ARG A 311 -6.11 18.18 5.54
CA ARG A 311 -5.33 18.53 6.71
C ARG A 311 -4.51 17.30 7.14
N PRO A 312 -3.18 17.44 7.29
CA PRO A 312 -2.35 16.32 7.71
C PRO A 312 -2.83 15.79 9.05
N ALA A 313 -3.07 14.48 9.10
CA ALA A 313 -3.13 13.81 10.37
C ALA A 313 -1.71 13.77 10.95
N THR A 314 -1.56 14.12 12.21
CA THR A 314 -0.29 14.06 12.94
C THR A 314 -0.34 12.84 13.86
N THR A 315 -0.63 11.67 13.25
CA THR A 315 -0.49 10.34 13.86
C THR A 315 0.77 9.66 13.30
N VAL A 316 1.42 8.75 14.04
CA VAL A 316 2.53 7.97 13.47
C VAL A 316 2.04 7.11 12.29
N ALA A 317 0.75 6.73 12.28
CA ALA A 317 0.12 6.02 11.17
C ALA A 317 0.10 6.84 9.88
N SER A 318 -0.25 8.13 9.97
CA SER A 318 -0.27 9.03 8.82
C SER A 318 1.14 9.40 8.39
N LEU A 319 2.08 9.60 9.31
CA LEU A 319 3.49 9.80 8.91
C LEU A 319 4.07 8.61 8.13
N ALA A 320 3.72 7.38 8.52
CA ALA A 320 4.16 6.17 7.82
C ALA A 320 3.60 6.03 6.39
N LEU A 321 2.67 6.91 5.97
CA LEU A 321 2.15 6.95 4.61
C LEU A 321 2.98 7.85 3.70
N CYS A 322 3.90 8.65 4.26
CA CYS A 322 4.92 9.39 3.55
C CYS A 322 6.27 8.68 3.65
N ASP A 323 6.30 7.41 3.23
CA ASP A 323 7.45 6.51 3.41
C ASP A 323 8.39 6.43 2.18
N TYR A 324 8.13 7.24 1.15
CA TYR A 324 8.93 7.23 -0.07
C TYR A 324 10.18 8.07 0.11
N ARG A 325 11.35 7.49 -0.21
CA ARG A 325 12.63 8.21 -0.14
C ARG A 325 12.77 9.22 -1.27
N CYS A 326 13.26 10.41 -0.96
CA CYS A 326 13.56 11.42 -1.98
C CYS A 326 14.60 10.89 -2.98
N THR A 327 14.42 11.21 -4.27
CA THR A 327 15.34 10.77 -5.34
C THR A 327 16.71 11.42 -5.23
N GLY A 328 16.77 12.70 -4.82
CA GLY A 328 18.02 13.44 -4.63
C GLY A 328 18.70 13.23 -3.28
N ASP A 329 17.99 12.71 -2.27
CA ASP A 329 18.57 12.36 -0.97
C ASP A 329 17.78 11.23 -0.29
N GLN A 330 18.37 10.03 -0.26
CA GLN A 330 17.74 8.84 0.31
C GLN A 330 17.62 8.87 1.85
N ALA A 331 18.23 9.84 2.53
CA ALA A 331 18.01 10.06 3.95
C ALA A 331 16.65 10.74 4.23
N GLN A 332 16.05 11.39 3.23
CA GLN A 332 14.82 12.17 3.37
C GLN A 332 13.59 11.39 2.88
N PHE A 333 12.43 11.76 3.40
CA PHE A 333 11.13 11.28 2.95
C PHE A 333 10.43 12.34 2.07
N CYS A 334 9.97 11.92 0.89
CA CYS A 334 9.31 12.73 -0.12
C CYS A 334 7.94 12.15 -0.50
N GLY A 335 7.00 12.23 0.44
CA GLY A 335 5.62 11.77 0.29
C GLY A 335 5.49 10.25 0.23
N GLY A 336 4.40 9.77 -0.37
CA GLY A 336 4.07 8.37 -0.59
C GLY A 336 2.96 8.20 -1.62
N ASP A 337 2.40 7.00 -1.74
CA ASP A 337 1.33 6.72 -2.71
C ASP A 337 0.03 7.43 -2.32
N ALA A 338 -0.25 8.57 -2.96
CA ALA A 338 -1.32 9.50 -2.64
C ALA A 338 -1.16 10.19 -1.27
N TRP A 339 0.08 10.45 -0.85
CA TRP A 339 0.36 11.21 0.37
C TRP A 339 1.51 12.20 0.16
N LEU A 340 1.29 13.43 0.62
CA LEU A 340 2.17 14.57 0.44
C LEU A 340 2.87 14.90 1.76
N SER A 341 4.20 14.89 1.80
CA SER A 341 4.95 15.43 2.94
C SER A 341 4.80 16.95 2.92
N LEU A 342 3.93 17.50 3.77
CA LEU A 342 3.48 18.88 3.68
C LEU A 342 4.26 19.81 4.62
N TYR A 343 4.76 20.91 4.05
CA TYR A 343 5.47 21.97 4.74
C TYR A 343 4.79 23.33 4.55
N GLU A 344 4.89 24.18 5.57
CA GLU A 344 4.37 25.55 5.56
C GLU A 344 5.49 26.55 5.83
N LYS A 345 5.53 27.63 5.06
CA LYS A 345 6.44 28.74 5.27
C LYS A 345 6.12 29.46 6.57
N CYS A 346 7.13 29.57 7.43
CA CYS A 346 7.02 30.27 8.70
C CYS A 346 6.88 31.78 8.49
N ALA A 347 6.03 32.41 9.31
CA ALA A 347 5.84 33.85 9.27
C ALA A 347 7.11 34.58 9.76
N ALA A 348 7.44 35.71 9.11
CA ALA A 348 8.60 36.49 9.48
C ALA A 348 8.52 36.96 10.94
N GLY A 349 9.52 36.58 11.76
CA GLY A 349 9.60 36.93 13.17
C GLY A 349 8.80 36.03 14.12
N ALA A 350 8.14 34.98 13.63
CA ALA A 350 7.51 33.95 14.46
C ALA A 350 8.46 32.75 14.68
N PRO A 351 8.34 32.01 15.80
CA PRO A 351 9.02 30.73 15.98
C PRO A 351 8.62 29.75 14.86
N CYS A 352 9.61 29.11 14.25
CA CYS A 352 9.43 28.12 13.20
C CYS A 352 9.65 26.73 13.81
N GLU A 353 8.55 26.07 14.16
CA GLU A 353 8.57 24.79 14.89
C GLU A 353 7.74 23.75 14.13
N ASN A 354 8.28 22.54 14.00
CA ASN A 354 7.59 21.39 13.41
C ASN A 354 6.46 20.91 14.33
N VAL A 355 5.46 20.24 13.77
CA VAL A 355 4.44 19.57 14.59
C VAL A 355 5.03 18.29 15.21
N VAL A 356 5.13 18.23 16.55
CA VAL A 356 5.80 17.13 17.29
C VAL A 356 4.81 16.16 17.94
N PHE A 357 5.20 14.88 17.99
CA PHE A 357 4.52 13.79 18.72
C PHE A 357 5.05 13.68 20.16
N THR A 358 4.20 13.90 21.16
CA THR A 358 4.64 13.87 22.58
C THR A 358 3.63 13.20 23.51
N VAL A 359 4.07 12.81 24.71
CA VAL A 359 3.19 12.43 25.84
C VAL A 359 2.16 13.53 26.12
N ASP A 360 2.52 14.80 25.92
CA ASP A 360 1.59 15.92 26.07
C ASP A 360 0.54 15.96 24.97
N LEU A 361 0.89 15.57 23.73
CA LEU A 361 -0.09 15.40 22.65
C LEU A 361 -1.06 14.27 22.98
N PHE A 362 -0.57 13.16 23.54
CA PHE A 362 -1.43 12.08 24.03
C PHE A 362 -2.37 12.56 25.15
N LYS A 363 -1.85 13.25 26.17
CA LYS A 363 -2.65 13.85 27.26
C LYS A 363 -3.69 14.84 26.74
N GLN A 364 -3.34 15.66 25.76
CA GLN A 364 -4.28 16.54 25.09
C GLN A 364 -5.33 15.78 24.28
N THR A 365 -4.94 14.69 23.62
CA THR A 365 -5.83 13.85 22.81
C THR A 365 -6.91 13.20 23.66
N ILE A 366 -6.54 12.62 24.81
CA ILE A 366 -7.50 12.02 25.75
C ILE A 366 -8.34 13.06 26.48
N ALA A 367 -7.84 14.29 26.65
CA ALA A 367 -8.61 15.38 27.25
C ALA A 367 -9.61 16.04 26.27
N LYS A 368 -9.27 16.11 24.98
CA LYS A 368 -10.09 16.78 23.96
C LYS A 368 -11.19 15.89 23.37
N ASN A 369 -11.06 14.57 23.48
CA ASN A 369 -11.98 13.61 22.87
C ASN A 369 -12.74 12.82 23.95
N PRO A 370 -14.07 12.66 23.82
CA PRO A 370 -14.89 11.99 24.82
C PRO A 370 -14.55 10.51 24.96
N VAL A 371 -14.19 9.85 23.85
CA VAL A 371 -13.69 8.46 23.84
C VAL A 371 -12.43 8.40 22.98
N VAL A 372 -11.36 7.82 23.52
CA VAL A 372 -10.12 7.53 22.78
C VAL A 372 -9.81 6.04 22.88
N VAL A 373 -9.41 5.44 21.76
CA VAL A 373 -8.87 4.08 21.70
C VAL A 373 -7.44 4.17 21.23
N LEU A 374 -6.51 3.79 22.11
CA LEU A 374 -5.08 3.83 21.86
C LEU A 374 -4.57 2.43 21.52
N ASP A 375 -4.03 2.25 20.33
CA ASP A 375 -3.32 1.05 19.87
C ASP A 375 -1.81 1.17 20.17
N ALA A 376 -1.35 0.44 21.18
CA ALA A 376 0.06 0.27 21.49
C ALA A 376 0.63 -0.90 20.65
N PHE A 377 1.44 -0.57 19.65
CA PHE A 377 1.97 -1.54 18.69
C PHE A 377 3.50 -1.54 18.68
N ALA A 378 4.10 -2.51 17.96
CA ALA A 378 5.51 -2.50 17.61
C ALA A 378 5.68 -2.86 16.13
N THR A 379 6.68 -2.32 15.43
CA THR A 379 6.92 -2.56 13.99
C THR A 379 7.21 -4.02 13.65
N TRP A 380 7.78 -4.78 14.59
CA TRP A 380 8.07 -6.21 14.46
C TRP A 380 6.90 -7.12 14.86
N CYS A 381 5.79 -6.57 15.37
CA CYS A 381 4.66 -7.34 15.88
C CYS A 381 3.71 -7.79 14.75
N GLY A 382 3.76 -9.07 14.39
CA GLY A 382 2.88 -9.69 13.39
C GLY A 382 1.38 -9.53 13.69
N PRO A 383 0.90 -9.84 14.91
CA PRO A 383 -0.51 -9.64 15.29
C PRO A 383 -0.97 -8.17 15.18
N CYS A 384 -0.09 -7.21 15.45
CA CYS A 384 -0.38 -5.79 15.31
C CYS A 384 -0.66 -5.44 13.85
N LYS A 385 0.18 -5.93 12.93
CA LYS A 385 -0.03 -5.79 11.48
C LYS A 385 -1.34 -6.42 11.03
N ALA A 386 -1.72 -7.57 11.60
CA ALA A 386 -2.94 -8.27 11.24
C ALA A 386 -4.23 -7.51 11.62
N ILE A 387 -4.24 -6.80 12.75
CA ILE A 387 -5.44 -6.09 13.23
C ILE A 387 -5.51 -4.62 12.77
N ALA A 388 -4.37 -4.00 12.45
CA ALA A 388 -4.29 -2.59 12.07
C ALA A 388 -5.26 -2.17 10.94
N PRO A 389 -5.47 -2.96 9.86
CA PRO A 389 -6.43 -2.59 8.81
C PRO A 389 -7.87 -2.54 9.32
N GLN A 390 -8.24 -3.41 10.26
CA GLN A 390 -9.58 -3.43 10.83
C GLN A 390 -9.81 -2.24 11.76
N VAL A 391 -8.80 -1.86 12.53
CA VAL A 391 -8.84 -0.66 13.39
C VAL A 391 -8.95 0.61 12.53
N ALA A 392 -8.21 0.69 11.43
CA ALA A 392 -8.30 1.79 10.49
C ALA A 392 -9.70 1.90 9.84
N ARG A 393 -10.34 0.76 9.51
CA ARG A 393 -11.73 0.74 9.03
C ARG A 393 -12.70 1.30 10.07
N TRP A 394 -12.61 0.84 11.32
CA TRP A 394 -13.47 1.36 12.39
C TRP A 394 -13.25 2.86 12.65
N ALA A 395 -12.02 3.36 12.50
CA ALA A 395 -11.75 4.78 12.62
C ALA A 395 -12.47 5.64 11.56
N GLN A 396 -12.81 5.05 10.40
CA GLN A 396 -13.50 5.72 9.30
C GLN A 396 -15.00 5.40 9.22
N ASP A 397 -15.47 4.39 9.96
CA ASP A 397 -16.87 3.97 9.98
C ASP A 397 -17.73 5.03 10.69
N ASP A 398 -18.86 5.42 10.08
CA ASP A 398 -19.81 6.42 10.62
C ASP A 398 -20.34 6.06 12.02
N LYS A 399 -20.29 4.77 12.39
CA LYS A 399 -20.60 4.29 13.73
C LYS A 399 -19.68 4.86 14.81
N TYR A 400 -18.43 5.16 14.46
CA TYR A 400 -17.38 5.60 15.40
C TYR A 400 -16.77 6.97 15.03
N LYS A 401 -16.77 7.34 13.75
CA LYS A 401 -16.22 8.60 13.25
C LYS A 401 -16.87 9.80 13.94
N GLY A 402 -16.04 10.71 14.46
CA GLY A 402 -16.47 11.88 15.24
C GLY A 402 -16.94 11.57 16.68
N LYS A 403 -17.01 10.30 17.08
CA LYS A 403 -17.48 9.84 18.41
C LYS A 403 -16.37 9.16 19.20
N THR A 404 -15.55 8.36 18.53
CA THR A 404 -14.40 7.65 19.07
C THR A 404 -13.17 8.05 18.30
N TYR A 405 -12.17 8.57 19.00
CA TYR A 405 -10.89 8.94 18.41
C TYR A 405 -9.92 7.76 18.50
N PHE A 406 -9.40 7.31 17.36
CA PHE A 406 -8.42 6.22 17.31
C PHE A 406 -7.02 6.81 17.22
N ALA A 407 -6.17 6.43 18.16
CA ALA A 407 -4.76 6.82 18.22
C ALA A 407 -3.89 5.56 18.23
N LYS A 408 -2.66 5.65 17.72
CA LYS A 408 -1.66 4.58 17.87
C LYS A 408 -0.29 5.14 18.17
N PHE A 409 0.53 4.38 18.89
CA PHE A 409 1.94 4.72 19.12
C PHE A 409 2.80 3.46 19.10
N ASP A 410 4.04 3.60 18.64
CA ASP A 410 5.03 2.53 18.68
C ASP A 410 5.68 2.52 20.08
N VAL A 411 5.59 1.37 20.76
CA VAL A 411 6.14 1.19 22.11
C VAL A 411 7.66 1.31 22.15
N ASP A 412 8.35 1.01 21.04
CA ASP A 412 9.80 1.14 20.94
C ASP A 412 10.23 2.59 20.69
N ALA A 413 9.38 3.38 20.02
CA ALA A 413 9.65 4.79 19.73
C ALA A 413 9.26 5.73 20.90
N VAL A 414 8.29 5.34 21.73
CA VAL A 414 7.83 6.12 22.89
C VAL A 414 7.84 5.26 24.16
N PRO A 415 9.03 4.80 24.62
CA PRO A 415 9.16 3.84 25.72
C PRO A 415 8.64 4.38 27.05
N ASP A 416 8.76 5.69 27.29
CA ASP A 416 8.24 6.33 28.51
C ASP A 416 6.71 6.25 28.60
N LEU A 417 6.01 6.46 27.47
CA LEU A 417 4.56 6.31 27.40
C LEU A 417 4.15 4.84 27.54
N ALA A 418 4.90 3.92 26.91
CA ALA A 418 4.67 2.48 27.07
C ALA A 418 4.82 2.05 28.54
N GLN A 419 5.82 2.59 29.24
CA GLN A 419 6.05 2.33 30.66
C GLN A 419 4.94 2.94 31.53
N GLU A 420 4.57 4.21 31.31
CA GLU A 420 3.50 4.91 32.05
C GLU A 420 2.16 4.18 31.90
N LEU A 421 1.83 3.72 30.69
CA LEU A 421 0.59 3.00 30.39
C LEU A 421 0.64 1.52 30.79
N GLY A 422 1.80 1.02 31.19
CA GLY A 422 1.99 -0.36 31.64
C GLY A 422 1.89 -1.40 30.53
N ILE A 423 2.33 -1.09 29.31
CA ILE A 423 2.26 -2.02 28.18
C ILE A 423 3.17 -3.22 28.41
N ARG A 424 2.63 -4.43 28.22
CA ARG A 424 3.31 -5.71 28.46
C ARG A 424 3.18 -6.72 27.31
N ALA A 425 2.29 -6.48 26.36
CA ALA A 425 2.11 -7.31 25.19
C ALA A 425 1.62 -6.45 24.02
N MET A 426 1.81 -6.94 22.80
CA MET A 426 1.42 -6.22 21.61
C MET A 426 0.53 -7.09 20.70
N PRO A 427 -0.50 -6.51 20.06
CA PRO A 427 -1.01 -5.16 20.31
C PRO A 427 -1.70 -5.09 21.68
N THR A 428 -1.69 -3.91 22.30
CA THR A 428 -2.54 -3.60 23.45
C THR A 428 -3.39 -2.40 23.11
N PHE A 429 -4.70 -2.53 23.27
CA PHE A 429 -5.65 -1.45 23.06
C PHE A 429 -6.10 -0.89 24.40
N ILE A 430 -5.98 0.41 24.59
CA ILE A 430 -6.42 1.09 25.82
C ILE A 430 -7.56 2.04 25.48
N PHE A 431 -8.65 1.91 26.22
CA PHE A 431 -9.83 2.74 26.11
C PHE A 431 -9.76 3.84 27.16
N PHE A 432 -9.91 5.08 26.70
CA PHE A 432 -10.07 6.25 27.56
C PHE A 432 -11.46 6.85 27.37
N LYS A 433 -12.07 7.29 28.46
CA LYS A 433 -13.27 8.13 28.45
C LYS A 433 -13.01 9.39 29.25
N ASN A 434 -13.25 10.55 28.64
CA ASN A 434 -13.09 11.86 29.29
C ASN A 434 -11.72 12.02 29.99
N GLY A 435 -10.64 11.54 29.35
CA GLY A 435 -9.28 11.61 29.89
C GLY A 435 -8.86 10.48 30.84
N GLU A 436 -9.78 9.59 31.25
CA GLU A 436 -9.47 8.49 32.18
C GLU A 436 -9.38 7.14 31.47
N LYS A 437 -8.39 6.31 31.83
CA LYS A 437 -8.27 4.92 31.36
C LYS A 437 -9.42 4.10 31.96
N VAL A 438 -10.30 3.58 31.10
CA VAL A 438 -11.47 2.80 31.53
C VAL A 438 -11.32 1.30 31.32
N GLU A 439 -10.61 0.89 30.27
CA GLU A 439 -10.43 -0.54 29.99
C GLU A 439 -9.20 -0.79 29.09
N GLU A 440 -8.72 -2.02 29.11
CA GLU A 440 -7.59 -2.46 28.29
C GLU A 440 -7.92 -3.82 27.65
N PHE A 441 -7.47 -4.01 26.41
CA PHE A 441 -7.67 -5.22 25.64
C PHE A 441 -6.35 -5.67 25.01
N LEU A 442 -5.93 -6.89 25.32
CA LEU A 442 -4.66 -7.43 24.82
C LEU A 442 -4.88 -8.36 23.63
N GLY A 443 -4.05 -8.18 22.61
CA GLY A 443 -3.95 -9.07 21.46
C GLY A 443 -4.83 -8.69 20.27
N ALA A 444 -4.60 -9.39 19.16
CA ALA A 444 -5.28 -9.16 17.89
C ALA A 444 -6.51 -10.06 17.75
N ASN A 445 -7.64 -9.65 18.33
CA ASN A 445 -8.92 -10.37 18.20
C ASN A 445 -10.03 -9.37 17.81
N PRO A 446 -10.32 -9.24 16.50
CA PRO A 446 -11.24 -8.21 16.01
C PRO A 446 -12.67 -8.32 16.56
N PRO A 447 -13.33 -9.50 16.62
CA PRO A 447 -14.69 -9.59 17.18
C PRO A 447 -14.78 -9.11 18.63
N ALA A 448 -13.81 -9.47 19.47
CA ALA A 448 -13.78 -9.05 20.86
C ALA A 448 -13.45 -7.56 21.00
N LEU A 449 -12.52 -7.04 20.19
CA LEU A 449 -12.20 -5.62 20.17
C LEU A 449 -13.39 -4.77 19.68
N GLU A 450 -14.15 -5.24 18.70
CA GLU A 450 -15.37 -4.57 18.23
C GLU A 450 -16.44 -4.51 19.32
N ALA A 451 -16.62 -5.60 20.07
CA ALA A 451 -17.53 -5.62 21.21
C ALA A 451 -17.16 -4.55 22.25
N MET A 452 -15.87 -4.33 22.48
CA MET A 452 -15.35 -3.26 23.34
C MET A 452 -15.61 -1.87 22.76
N LEU A 453 -15.38 -1.68 21.47
CA LEU A 453 -15.73 -0.43 20.77
C LEU A 453 -17.22 -0.11 20.91
N ILE A 454 -18.09 -1.11 20.74
CA ILE A 454 -19.54 -0.96 20.91
C ILE A 454 -19.91 -0.64 22.37
N LYS A 455 -19.27 -1.31 23.33
CA LYS A 455 -19.49 -1.08 24.78
C LYS A 455 -19.15 0.35 25.17
N HIS A 456 -18.09 0.92 24.61
CA HIS A 456 -17.61 2.25 24.96
C HIS A 456 -18.13 3.37 24.06
N ASN A 457 -18.81 3.07 22.95
CA ASN A 457 -19.41 4.06 22.04
C ASN A 457 -20.44 4.96 22.76
N PRO A 458 -20.35 6.30 22.64
CA PRO A 458 -21.24 7.22 23.37
C PRO A 458 -22.74 7.10 23.03
N GLU A 459 -23.14 6.63 21.85
CA GLU A 459 -24.57 6.43 21.52
C GLU A 459 -25.27 5.38 22.38
N LYS A 460 -24.53 4.41 22.93
CA LYS A 460 -25.10 3.42 23.86
C LYS A 460 -25.23 3.99 25.27
N ALA A 461 -24.36 4.92 25.66
CA ALA A 461 -24.44 5.60 26.94
C ALA A 461 -25.65 6.55 26.97
N GLU A 462 -25.89 7.33 25.90
CA GLU A 462 -27.07 8.21 25.82
C GLU A 462 -28.39 7.43 25.82
N ASN A 463 -28.45 6.28 25.14
CA ASN A 463 -29.64 5.43 25.13
C ASN A 463 -29.84 4.66 26.44
N MET A 464 -28.78 4.36 27.19
CA MET A 464 -28.88 3.77 28.53
C MET A 464 -29.27 4.82 29.58
N ASP A 465 -28.68 6.01 29.53
CA ASP A 465 -29.04 7.12 30.43
C ASP A 465 -30.48 7.59 30.17
N ALA A 466 -30.92 7.63 28.90
CA ALA A 466 -32.31 7.91 28.56
C ALA A 466 -33.27 6.80 28.98
N ALA A 467 -32.88 5.53 28.86
CA ALA A 467 -33.68 4.40 29.32
C ALA A 467 -33.75 4.32 30.86
N GLU A 468 -32.67 4.64 31.55
CA GLU A 468 -32.59 4.66 33.01
C GLU A 468 -33.32 5.88 33.59
N ALA A 469 -33.22 7.06 32.94
CA ALA A 469 -34.03 8.23 33.26
C ALA A 469 -35.54 7.98 33.00
N ALA A 470 -35.89 7.28 31.92
CA ALA A 470 -37.27 6.88 31.64
C ALA A 470 -37.80 5.87 32.66
N MET A 471 -36.99 4.88 33.07
CA MET A 471 -37.37 3.91 34.12
C MET A 471 -37.41 4.54 35.54
N ALA A 472 -36.67 5.62 35.78
CA ALA A 472 -36.74 6.37 37.04
C ALA A 472 -37.98 7.28 37.10
N ALA A 473 -38.41 7.85 35.96
CA ALA A 473 -39.64 8.63 35.86
C ALA A 473 -40.91 7.78 36.05
N ASP A 474 -40.89 6.53 35.58
CA ASP A 474 -42.04 5.61 35.64
C ASP A 474 -42.29 5.00 37.05
N LYS A 475 -41.37 5.23 38.00
CA LYS A 475 -41.51 4.79 39.41
C LYS A 475 -42.13 5.83 40.35
N VAL A 476 -42.45 7.02 39.88
CA VAL A 476 -43.00 8.10 40.73
C VAL A 476 -44.54 8.19 40.67
N GLU A 477 -45.20 7.52 39.72
CA GLU A 477 -46.65 7.54 39.57
C GLU A 477 -47.30 6.16 39.78
N ALA A 478 -47.23 5.64 41.01
CA ALA A 478 -48.19 4.65 41.47
C ALA A 478 -49.37 5.35 42.17
N PRO A 479 -50.60 5.30 41.63
CA PRO A 479 -51.75 5.92 42.27
C PRO A 479 -52.14 5.15 43.53
N LYS A 480 -52.22 5.88 44.66
CA LYS A 480 -53.08 5.47 45.77
C LYS A 480 -54.51 5.49 45.26
N ASN A 481 -55.21 4.36 45.28
CA ASN A 481 -56.66 4.36 45.20
C ASN A 481 -57.25 3.28 46.11
N GLU A 482 -58.38 3.71 46.67
CA GLU A 482 -59.33 3.08 47.59
C GLU A 482 -59.89 1.73 47.14
#